data_AF-A0A432FZA8-F1
#
_entry.id   AF-A0A432FZA8-F1
#
_cell.length_a   1.000
_cell.length_b   1.000
_cell.length_c   1.000
_cell.angle_alpha   90.00
_cell.angle_beta   90.00
_cell.angle_gamma   90.00
#
_symmetry.space_group_name_H-M   'P 1'
#
loop_
_entity.id
_entity.type
_entity.pdbx_description
1 polymer ?
#
loop_
_entity_poly.entity_id
_entity_poly.type
_entity_poly.pdbx_seq_one_letter_code
_entity_poly.pdbx_strand_id
1 'polypeptide(L)'
;MQKKVKLQKTNAITVFGAGHQALAEIEGLRGMAVRGMFFNYLIFFAVSLALNGLFYFQLLGPFINWLFGGDGFWAAVGTIVLWSIQLTVAAVIAMVSLRFSVELLSLWHQSLVQRIITHFRQIEEPVFSFKAWLAEINHILKEALKACLFPVLLIFVGLIPVIGLPIVFMLESHLMGREGVIVYLDSLTNPEEAVELRKMWRWMPIRIGWLPAFLAFIPFIG
;
A
#
# COMPACT_ATOMS: atom_id res chain seq x y z
N MET A 1 -11.49 -37.91 12.77
CA MET A 1 -10.42 -37.78 11.76
C MET A 1 -10.49 -36.39 11.16
N GLN A 2 -9.65 -35.45 11.62
CA GLN A 2 -9.55 -34.11 11.01
C GLN A 2 -9.02 -34.27 9.58
N LYS A 3 -9.80 -33.80 8.59
CA LYS A 3 -9.31 -33.67 7.21
C LYS A 3 -8.13 -32.70 7.25
N LYS A 4 -6.89 -33.21 7.15
CA LYS A 4 -5.71 -32.38 6.85
C LYS A 4 -6.06 -31.54 5.64
N VAL A 5 -6.15 -30.22 5.82
CA VAL A 5 -6.32 -29.26 4.72
C VAL A 5 -5.12 -29.44 3.80
N LYS A 6 -5.29 -30.25 2.75
CA LYS A 6 -4.28 -30.44 1.71
C LYS A 6 -4.30 -29.16 0.88
N LEU A 7 -3.36 -28.27 1.16
CA LEU A 7 -3.09 -27.14 0.30
C LEU A 7 -2.72 -27.69 -1.08
N GLN A 8 -3.61 -27.50 -2.05
CA GLN A 8 -3.24 -27.51 -3.45
C GLN A 8 -2.04 -26.55 -3.60
N LYS A 9 -1.12 -26.81 -4.55
CA LYS A 9 0.05 -25.94 -4.74
C LYS A 9 -0.42 -24.54 -5.17
N THR A 10 -0.66 -23.67 -4.19
CA THR A 10 -1.08 -22.29 -4.40
C THR A 10 0.13 -21.49 -4.88
N ASN A 11 0.09 -21.06 -6.14
CA ASN A 11 1.09 -20.20 -6.75
C ASN A 11 0.49 -18.80 -6.99
N ALA A 12 1.33 -17.78 -7.06
CA ALA A 12 0.90 -16.40 -7.32
C ALA A 12 0.04 -16.29 -8.60
N ILE A 13 0.42 -16.99 -9.68
CA ILE A 13 -0.33 -16.99 -10.95
C ILE A 13 -1.74 -17.55 -10.76
N THR A 14 -1.88 -18.67 -10.03
CA THR A 14 -3.19 -19.29 -9.79
C THR A 14 -4.08 -18.39 -8.93
N VAL A 15 -3.49 -17.71 -7.95
CA VAL A 15 -4.22 -16.76 -7.09
C VAL A 15 -4.66 -15.53 -7.89
N PHE A 16 -3.78 -15.00 -8.74
CA PHE A 16 -4.08 -13.85 -9.59
C PHE A 16 -5.19 -14.17 -10.61
N GLY A 17 -5.12 -15.36 -11.24
CA GLY A 17 -6.17 -15.84 -12.13
C GLY A 17 -7.53 -16.01 -11.42
N ALA A 18 -7.53 -16.58 -10.21
CA ALA A 18 -8.75 -16.70 -9.41
C ALA A 18 -9.32 -15.33 -9.00
N GLY A 19 -8.46 -14.35 -8.69
CA GLY A 19 -8.90 -12.97 -8.43
C GLY A 19 -9.53 -12.31 -9.65
N HIS A 20 -8.94 -12.51 -10.85
CA HIS A 20 -9.52 -12.02 -12.10
C HIS A 20 -10.88 -12.67 -12.40
N GLN A 21 -11.01 -13.97 -12.16
CA GLN A 21 -12.27 -14.69 -12.31
C GLN A 21 -13.33 -14.17 -11.33
N ALA A 22 -12.97 -13.94 -10.06
CA ALA A 22 -13.88 -13.38 -9.07
C ALA A 22 -14.39 -11.97 -9.46
N LEU A 23 -13.54 -11.14 -10.08
CA LEU A 23 -13.95 -9.82 -10.60
C LEU A 23 -14.96 -9.90 -11.75
N ALA A 24 -14.95 -11.00 -12.51
CA ALA A 24 -15.90 -11.24 -13.60
C ALA A 24 -17.19 -11.93 -13.12
N GLU A 25 -17.08 -12.80 -12.12
CA GLU A 25 -18.18 -13.61 -11.59
C GLU A 25 -19.06 -12.82 -10.61
N ILE A 26 -18.48 -11.96 -9.77
CA ILE A 26 -19.21 -11.21 -8.75
C ILE A 26 -19.70 -9.88 -9.34
N GLU A 27 -21.01 -9.74 -9.45
CA GLU A 27 -21.64 -8.54 -10.01
C GLU A 27 -21.28 -7.27 -9.22
N GLY A 28 -20.80 -6.25 -9.95
CA GLY A 28 -20.40 -4.96 -9.40
C GLY A 28 -19.05 -4.94 -8.67
N LEU A 29 -18.35 -6.08 -8.52
CA LEU A 29 -17.03 -6.11 -7.86
C LEU A 29 -15.98 -5.35 -8.67
N ARG A 30 -15.97 -5.50 -9.99
CA ARG A 30 -15.11 -4.72 -10.89
C ARG A 30 -15.35 -3.21 -10.77
N GLY A 31 -16.61 -2.79 -10.69
CA GLY A 31 -16.97 -1.38 -10.52
C GLY A 31 -16.48 -0.82 -9.19
N MET A 32 -16.56 -1.62 -8.13
CA MET A 32 -16.02 -1.27 -6.81
C MET A 32 -14.48 -1.16 -6.85
N ALA A 33 -13.78 -2.07 -7.53
CA ALA A 33 -12.33 -2.01 -7.69
C ALA A 33 -11.88 -0.74 -8.44
N VAL A 34 -12.54 -0.40 -9.55
CA VAL A 34 -12.23 0.82 -10.33
C VAL A 34 -12.50 2.09 -9.53
N ARG A 35 -13.59 2.15 -8.77
CA ARG A 35 -13.88 3.28 -7.89
C ARG A 35 -12.79 3.45 -6.82
N GLY A 36 -12.35 2.36 -6.21
CA GLY A 36 -11.25 2.38 -5.24
C GLY A 36 -9.96 2.93 -5.83
N MET A 37 -9.59 2.48 -7.03
CA MET A 37 -8.43 3.00 -7.76
C MET A 37 -8.55 4.51 -8.04
N PHE A 38 -9.73 4.98 -8.47
CA PHE A 38 -9.95 6.41 -8.70
C PHE A 38 -9.82 7.23 -7.41
N PHE A 39 -10.42 6.77 -6.31
CA PHE A 39 -10.28 7.40 -4.99
C PHE A 39 -8.83 7.44 -4.52
N ASN A 40 -8.05 6.38 -4.77
CA ASN A 40 -6.62 6.34 -4.45
C ASN A 40 -5.85 7.46 -5.15
N TYR A 41 -6.05 7.64 -6.46
CA TYR A 41 -5.40 8.73 -7.20
C TYR A 41 -5.84 10.12 -6.73
N LEU A 42 -7.12 10.28 -6.37
CA LEU A 42 -7.63 11.54 -5.83
C LEU A 42 -6.95 11.88 -4.50
N ILE A 43 -6.82 10.90 -3.59
CA ILE A 43 -6.12 11.06 -2.31
C ILE A 43 -4.65 11.39 -2.54
N PHE A 44 -3.97 10.62 -3.40
CA PHE A 44 -2.58 10.87 -3.77
C PHE A 44 -2.38 12.30 -4.27
N PHE A 45 -3.23 12.76 -5.18
CA PHE A 45 -3.18 14.11 -5.74
C PHE A 45 -3.41 15.18 -4.66
N ALA A 46 -4.46 15.01 -3.85
CA ALA A 46 -4.81 15.96 -2.79
C ALA A 46 -3.70 16.08 -1.73
N VAL A 47 -3.15 14.96 -1.28
CA VAL A 47 -2.06 14.93 -0.28
C VAL A 47 -0.78 15.51 -0.87
N SER A 48 -0.44 15.17 -2.12
CA SER A 48 0.73 15.72 -2.80
C SER A 48 0.61 17.24 -2.93
N LEU A 49 -0.56 17.75 -3.31
CA LEU A 49 -0.82 19.18 -3.47
C LEU A 49 -0.77 19.90 -2.12
N ALA A 50 -1.38 19.33 -1.08
CA ALA A 50 -1.36 19.89 0.27
C ALA A 50 0.08 19.97 0.82
N LEU A 51 0.84 18.89 0.72
CA LEU A 51 2.23 18.85 1.20
C LEU A 51 3.15 19.78 0.41
N ASN A 52 3.04 19.80 -0.93
CA ASN A 52 3.83 20.72 -1.76
C ASN A 52 3.45 22.18 -1.48
N GLY A 53 2.16 22.48 -1.35
CA GLY A 53 1.67 23.82 -1.02
C GLY A 53 2.19 24.29 0.34
N LEU A 54 2.06 23.45 1.38
CA LEU A 54 2.58 23.75 2.71
C LEU A 54 4.10 23.97 2.69
N PHE A 55 4.86 23.08 2.05
CA PHE A 55 6.31 23.23 1.92
C PHE A 55 6.68 24.52 1.19
N TYR A 56 6.02 24.83 0.07
CA TYR A 56 6.32 26.02 -0.71
C TYR A 56 6.03 27.30 0.08
N PHE A 57 4.81 27.45 0.61
CA PHE A 57 4.39 28.70 1.23
C PHE A 57 4.99 28.92 2.63
N GLN A 58 5.23 27.86 3.41
CA GLN A 58 5.69 28.00 4.80
C GLN A 58 7.20 27.93 4.95
N LEU A 59 7.90 27.19 4.08
CA LEU A 59 9.34 26.96 4.22
C LEU A 59 10.10 27.58 3.05
N LEU A 60 9.79 27.18 1.83
CA LEU A 60 10.62 27.47 0.68
C LEU A 60 10.55 28.95 0.26
N GLY A 61 9.36 29.52 0.12
CA GLY A 61 9.16 30.92 -0.26
C GLY A 61 9.88 31.90 0.66
N PRO A 62 9.69 31.81 2.00
CA PRO A 62 10.45 32.60 2.96
C PRO A 62 11.97 32.40 2.85
N PHE A 63 12.42 31.16 2.66
CA PHE A 63 13.84 30.84 2.56
C PHE A 63 14.49 31.38 1.29
N ILE A 64 13.80 31.31 0.15
CA ILE A 64 14.25 31.89 -1.13
C ILE A 64 14.41 33.40 -1.00
N ASN A 65 13.38 34.07 -0.47
CA ASN A 65 13.40 35.52 -0.29
C ASN A 65 14.51 35.98 0.65
N TRP A 66 14.84 35.19 1.67
CA TRP A 66 15.93 35.46 2.59
C TRP A 66 17.31 35.23 1.97
N LEU A 67 17.50 34.14 1.21
CA LEU A 67 18.82 33.71 0.74
C LEU A 67 19.25 34.38 -0.58
N PHE A 68 18.31 34.74 -1.45
CA PHE A 68 18.59 35.18 -2.83
C PHE A 68 18.09 36.59 -3.16
N GLY A 69 17.92 37.46 -2.17
CA GLY A 69 17.38 38.83 -2.34
C GLY A 69 18.17 39.81 -3.24
N GLY A 70 18.96 39.36 -4.22
CA GLY A 70 19.63 40.20 -5.21
C GLY A 70 20.07 39.46 -6.49
N ASP A 71 20.26 40.22 -7.57
CA ASP A 71 20.69 39.72 -8.89
C ASP A 71 22.22 39.48 -8.95
N GLY A 72 22.66 38.39 -9.61
CA GLY A 72 24.07 38.12 -9.88
C GLY A 72 24.44 36.63 -10.07
N PHE A 73 25.73 36.33 -10.25
CA PHE A 73 26.25 34.96 -10.42
C PHE A 73 25.86 34.02 -9.26
N TRP A 74 25.87 34.53 -8.02
CA TRP A 74 25.47 33.77 -6.83
C TRP A 74 23.96 33.45 -6.80
N ALA A 75 23.12 34.28 -7.43
CA ALA A 75 21.70 33.97 -7.59
C ALA A 75 21.47 32.84 -8.61
N ALA A 76 22.29 32.76 -9.67
CA ALA A 76 22.22 31.68 -10.65
C ALA A 76 22.66 30.33 -10.06
N VAL A 77 23.77 30.29 -9.31
CA VAL A 77 24.21 29.09 -8.56
C VAL A 77 23.16 28.69 -7.53
N GLY A 78 22.61 29.69 -6.83
CA GLY A 78 21.50 29.55 -5.91
C GLY A 78 20.27 28.86 -6.48
N THR A 79 19.89 29.26 -7.68
CA THR A 79 18.74 28.70 -8.40
C THR A 79 18.94 27.21 -8.70
N ILE A 80 20.13 26.78 -9.13
CA ILE A 80 20.42 25.36 -9.40
C ILE A 80 20.33 24.52 -8.11
N VAL A 81 20.87 25.03 -7.01
CA VAL A 81 20.81 24.37 -5.70
C VAL A 81 19.36 24.26 -5.22
N LEU A 82 18.57 25.33 -5.36
CA LEU A 82 17.15 25.32 -5.04
C LEU A 82 16.36 24.30 -5.86
N TRP A 83 16.59 24.22 -7.16
CA TRP A 83 15.93 23.23 -8.02
C TRP A 83 16.28 21.80 -7.63
N SER A 84 17.54 21.54 -7.27
CA SER A 84 17.97 20.22 -6.76
C SER A 84 17.27 19.85 -5.46
N ILE A 85 17.17 20.81 -4.52
CA ILE A 85 16.45 20.64 -3.26
C ILE A 85 14.95 20.43 -3.52
N GLN A 86 14.33 21.25 -4.37
CA GLN A 86 12.93 21.14 -4.75
C GLN A 86 12.60 19.78 -5.35
N LEU A 87 13.44 19.29 -6.27
CA LEU A 87 13.23 17.98 -6.90
C LEU A 87 13.33 16.85 -5.87
N THR A 88 14.29 16.94 -4.96
CA THR A 88 14.45 15.96 -3.87
C THR A 88 13.26 15.98 -2.93
N VAL A 89 12.81 17.17 -2.51
CA VAL A 89 11.65 17.33 -1.62
C VAL A 89 10.36 16.88 -2.32
N ALA A 90 10.18 17.21 -3.60
CA ALA A 90 9.03 16.76 -4.39
C ALA A 90 9.00 15.23 -4.49
N ALA A 91 10.15 14.57 -4.67
CA ALA A 91 10.24 13.11 -4.66
C ALA A 91 9.86 12.51 -3.30
N VAL A 92 10.31 13.12 -2.18
CA VAL A 92 9.92 12.71 -0.83
C VAL A 92 8.43 12.90 -0.61
N ILE A 93 7.86 14.04 -1.01
CA ILE A 93 6.42 14.32 -0.90
C ILE A 93 5.61 13.33 -1.74
N ALA A 94 6.03 13.04 -2.97
CA ALA A 94 5.38 12.05 -3.82
C ALA A 94 5.42 10.66 -3.18
N MET A 95 6.56 10.26 -2.61
CA MET A 95 6.69 8.98 -1.92
C MET A 95 5.78 8.88 -0.67
N VAL A 96 5.74 9.93 0.16
CA VAL A 96 4.86 10.01 1.33
C VAL A 96 3.39 9.98 0.92
N SER A 97 3.02 10.76 -0.10
CA SER A 97 1.65 10.82 -0.61
C SER A 97 1.19 9.49 -1.19
N LEU A 98 2.08 8.80 -1.91
CA LEU A 98 1.81 7.48 -2.47
C LEU A 98 1.57 6.46 -1.35
N ARG A 99 2.45 6.39 -0.35
CA ARG A 99 2.29 5.46 0.78
C ARG A 99 1.01 5.76 1.56
N PHE A 100 0.74 7.03 1.84
CA PHE A 100 -0.49 7.42 2.52
C PHE A 100 -1.74 7.03 1.72
N SER A 101 -1.73 7.20 0.39
CA SER A 101 -2.86 6.82 -0.47
C SER A 101 -3.12 5.31 -0.48
N VAL A 102 -2.06 4.50 -0.61
CA VAL A 102 -2.15 3.04 -0.61
C VAL A 102 -2.67 2.50 0.72
N GLU A 103 -2.23 3.07 1.84
CA GLU A 103 -2.70 2.66 3.16
C GLU A 103 -4.17 3.02 3.38
N LEU A 104 -4.66 4.13 2.84
CA LEU A 104 -6.09 4.43 2.83
C LEU A 104 -6.89 3.52 1.90
N LEU A 105 -6.28 3.05 0.80
CA LEU A 105 -6.89 2.06 -0.09
C LEU A 105 -7.09 0.70 0.60
N SER A 106 -6.36 0.41 1.68
CA SER A 106 -6.53 -0.83 2.46
C SER A 106 -7.98 -1.03 2.96
N LEU A 107 -8.69 0.03 3.32
CA LEU A 107 -10.12 0.00 3.68
C LEU A 107 -10.98 -0.55 2.54
N TRP A 108 -10.69 -0.04 1.34
CA TRP A 108 -11.40 -0.44 0.13
C TRP A 108 -11.05 -1.87 -0.26
N HIS A 109 -9.79 -2.25 -0.09
CA HIS A 109 -9.30 -3.61 -0.29
C HIS A 109 -9.98 -4.60 0.66
N GLN A 110 -10.07 -4.27 1.95
CA GLN A 110 -10.77 -5.09 2.95
C GLN A 110 -12.24 -5.29 2.58
N SER A 111 -12.93 -4.23 2.17
CA SER A 111 -14.32 -4.31 1.70
C SER A 111 -14.48 -5.22 0.47
N LEU A 112 -13.56 -5.12 -0.50
CA LEU A 112 -13.54 -6.00 -1.68
C LEU A 112 -13.33 -7.47 -1.29
N VAL A 113 -12.32 -7.75 -0.46
CA VAL A 113 -11.98 -9.10 -0.03
C VAL A 113 -13.13 -9.70 0.79
N GLN A 114 -13.73 -8.93 1.68
CA GLN A 114 -14.89 -9.38 2.46
C GLN A 114 -16.05 -9.77 1.56
N ARG A 115 -16.34 -8.98 0.52
CA ARG A 115 -17.41 -9.31 -0.44
C ARG A 115 -17.14 -10.59 -1.22
N ILE A 116 -15.87 -10.84 -1.58
CA ILE A 116 -15.45 -12.12 -2.18
C ILE A 116 -15.67 -13.27 -1.20
N ILE A 117 -15.23 -13.13 0.05
CA ILE A 117 -15.35 -14.17 1.09
C ILE A 117 -16.83 -14.46 1.39
N THR A 118 -17.65 -13.43 1.57
CA THR A 118 -19.09 -13.56 1.79
C THR A 118 -19.77 -14.27 0.62
N HIS A 119 -19.39 -13.95 -0.62
CA HIS A 119 -19.94 -14.62 -1.80
C HIS A 119 -19.63 -16.12 -1.83
N PHE A 120 -18.37 -16.50 -1.58
CA PHE A 120 -17.95 -17.92 -1.66
C PHE A 120 -18.24 -18.73 -0.40
N ARG A 121 -18.39 -18.09 0.77
CA ARG A 121 -18.51 -18.78 2.07
C ARG A 121 -19.83 -18.50 2.79
N GLN A 122 -20.73 -17.70 2.22
CA GLN A 122 -22.07 -17.39 2.74
C GLN A 122 -22.04 -16.90 4.20
N ILE A 123 -21.02 -16.11 4.57
CA ILE A 123 -20.92 -15.51 5.91
C ILE A 123 -21.84 -14.28 5.97
N GLU A 124 -22.62 -14.14 7.05
CA GLU A 124 -23.47 -12.95 7.27
C GLU A 124 -22.64 -11.66 7.27
N GLU A 125 -23.15 -10.62 6.61
CA GLU A 125 -22.51 -9.30 6.60
C GLU A 125 -22.57 -8.67 8.01
N PRO A 126 -21.47 -8.10 8.52
CA PRO A 126 -21.48 -7.43 9.80
C PRO A 126 -22.31 -6.14 9.75
N VAL A 127 -23.01 -5.84 10.84
CA VAL A 127 -23.85 -4.65 10.98
C VAL A 127 -22.97 -3.40 11.05
N PHE A 128 -23.23 -2.41 10.18
CA PHE A 128 -22.50 -1.14 10.14
C PHE A 128 -22.68 -0.36 11.45
N SER A 129 -21.57 0.09 12.03
CA SER A 129 -21.54 0.97 13.20
C SER A 129 -20.66 2.18 12.92
N PHE A 130 -21.25 3.38 12.96
CA PHE A 130 -20.51 4.63 12.69
C PHE A 130 -19.34 4.85 13.66
N LYS A 131 -19.52 4.46 14.93
CA LYS A 131 -18.46 4.57 15.95
C LYS A 131 -17.31 3.61 15.67
N ALA A 132 -17.62 2.39 15.23
CA ALA A 132 -16.60 1.41 14.83
C ALA A 132 -15.85 1.90 13.59
N TRP A 133 -16.58 2.40 12.58
CA TRP A 133 -16.01 2.95 11.36
C TRP A 133 -15.05 4.12 11.62
N LEU A 134 -15.40 5.05 12.51
CA LEU A 134 -14.54 6.19 12.84
C LEU A 134 -13.29 5.79 13.63
N ALA A 135 -13.43 4.79 14.53
CA ALA A 135 -12.29 4.21 15.23
C ALA A 135 -11.32 3.50 14.27
N GLU A 136 -11.87 2.78 13.28
CA GLU A 136 -11.12 2.10 12.23
C GLU A 136 -10.36 3.10 11.34
N ILE A 137 -11.00 4.20 10.92
CA ILE A 137 -10.32 5.28 10.18
C ILE A 137 -9.15 5.86 10.97
N ASN A 138 -9.34 6.16 12.26
CA ASN A 138 -8.27 6.72 13.09
C ASN A 138 -7.12 5.72 13.27
N HIS A 139 -7.45 4.44 13.45
CA HIS A 139 -6.44 3.39 13.53
C HIS A 139 -5.62 3.31 12.23
N ILE A 140 -6.29 3.29 11.08
CA ILE A 140 -5.64 3.21 9.77
C ILE A 140 -4.84 4.47 9.48
N LEU A 141 -5.31 5.65 9.86
CA LEU A 141 -4.54 6.89 9.70
C LEU A 141 -3.22 6.83 10.48
N LYS A 142 -3.24 6.26 11.70
CA LYS A 142 -2.03 6.05 12.50
C LYS A 142 -1.12 5.00 11.88
N GLU A 143 -1.66 3.89 11.41
CA GLU A 143 -0.87 2.86 10.74
C GLU A 143 -0.29 3.38 9.41
N ALA A 144 -1.05 4.15 8.63
CA ALA A 144 -0.59 4.81 7.41
C ALA A 144 0.58 5.77 7.68
N LEU A 145 0.48 6.56 8.75
CA LEU A 145 1.55 7.47 9.16
C LEU A 145 2.82 6.70 9.60
N LYS A 146 2.66 5.58 10.32
CA LYS A 146 3.79 4.71 10.66
C LYS A 146 4.37 4.03 9.43
N ALA A 147 3.52 3.59 8.51
CA ALA A 147 3.93 2.94 7.26
C ALA A 147 4.74 3.88 6.37
N CYS A 148 4.54 5.20 6.47
CA CYS A 148 5.41 6.18 5.81
C CYS A 148 6.88 6.14 6.28
N LEU A 149 7.17 5.56 7.46
CA LEU A 149 8.55 5.34 7.94
C LEU A 149 9.19 4.07 7.35
N PHE A 150 8.38 3.13 6.86
CA PHE A 150 8.86 1.85 6.36
C PHE A 150 9.76 1.98 5.11
N PRO A 151 9.46 2.85 4.12
CA PRO A 151 10.36 3.12 3.00
C PRO A 151 11.74 3.63 3.44
N VAL A 152 11.80 4.42 4.51
CA VAL A 152 13.07 4.94 5.04
C VAL A 152 13.96 3.79 5.52
N LEU A 153 13.37 2.81 6.23
CA LEU A 153 14.07 1.58 6.61
C LEU A 153 14.51 0.77 5.39
N LEU A 154 13.65 0.63 4.39
CA LEU A 154 13.98 -0.11 3.16
C LEU A 154 15.12 0.53 2.37
N ILE A 155 15.26 1.87 2.40
CA ILE A 155 16.41 2.55 1.76
C ILE A 155 17.72 2.03 2.37
N PHE A 156 17.83 1.98 3.70
CA PHE A 156 19.05 1.48 4.35
C PHE A 156 19.34 0.02 4.01
N VAL A 157 18.30 -0.82 3.93
CA VAL A 157 18.45 -2.23 3.53
C VAL A 157 18.86 -2.34 2.05
N GLY A 158 18.28 -1.52 1.18
CA GLY A 158 18.57 -1.48 -0.25
C GLY A 158 19.99 -1.01 -0.59
N LEU A 159 20.61 -0.22 0.30
CA LEU A 159 22.00 0.25 0.15
C LEU A 159 23.05 -0.85 0.38
N ILE A 160 22.66 -2.02 0.89
CA ILE A 160 23.59 -3.13 1.07
C ILE A 160 23.98 -3.68 -0.31
N PRO A 161 25.28 -3.65 -0.69
CA PRO A 161 25.72 -4.09 -2.01
C PRO A 161 25.33 -5.54 -2.30
N VAL A 162 24.88 -5.81 -3.52
CA VAL A 162 24.49 -7.12 -4.07
C VAL A 162 23.24 -7.74 -3.42
N ILE A 163 23.15 -7.78 -2.09
CA ILE A 163 22.09 -8.47 -1.35
C ILE A 163 20.92 -7.56 -0.95
N GLY A 164 21.10 -6.24 -0.94
CA GLY A 164 20.05 -5.29 -0.51
C GLY A 164 18.80 -5.35 -1.37
N LEU A 165 18.96 -5.32 -2.71
CA LEU A 165 17.83 -5.39 -3.65
C LEU A 165 17.01 -6.69 -3.51
N PRO A 166 17.63 -7.91 -3.48
CA PRO A 166 16.91 -9.14 -3.18
C PRO A 166 16.13 -9.11 -1.86
N ILE A 167 16.72 -8.53 -0.80
CA ILE A 167 16.07 -8.46 0.52
C ILE A 167 14.87 -7.50 0.46
N VAL A 168 15.02 -6.32 -0.13
CA VAL A 168 13.91 -5.38 -0.32
C VAL A 168 12.77 -6.02 -1.12
N PHE A 169 13.08 -6.70 -2.22
CA PHE A 169 12.08 -7.41 -3.01
C PHE A 169 11.36 -8.49 -2.19
N MET A 170 12.09 -9.27 -1.39
CA MET A 170 11.51 -10.31 -0.54
C MET A 170 10.62 -9.73 0.57
N LEU A 171 11.00 -8.58 1.14
CA LEU A 171 10.20 -7.86 2.14
C LEU A 171 8.92 -7.30 1.53
N GLU A 172 8.99 -6.63 0.39
CA GLU A 172 7.80 -6.11 -0.31
C GLU A 172 6.88 -7.27 -0.76
N SER A 173 7.44 -8.36 -1.27
CA SER A 173 6.69 -9.58 -1.59
C SER A 173 5.98 -10.16 -0.37
N HIS A 174 6.66 -10.16 0.80
CA HIS A 174 6.05 -10.63 2.03
C HIS A 174 4.89 -9.72 2.45
N LEU A 175 5.04 -8.40 2.37
CA LEU A 175 4.00 -7.45 2.78
C LEU A 175 2.76 -7.55 1.90
N MET A 176 2.93 -7.49 0.58
CA MET A 176 1.81 -7.58 -0.37
C MET A 176 1.05 -8.90 -0.24
N GLY A 177 1.77 -10.01 -0.05
CA GLY A 177 1.10 -11.30 0.17
C GLY A 177 0.48 -11.45 1.55
N ARG A 178 0.97 -10.71 2.56
CA ARG A 178 0.46 -10.78 3.93
C ARG A 178 -0.94 -10.16 4.02
N GLU A 179 -1.19 -9.07 3.30
CA GLU A 179 -2.51 -8.42 3.27
C GLU A 179 -3.60 -9.40 2.80
N GLY A 180 -3.37 -10.14 1.72
CA GLY A 180 -4.32 -11.14 1.24
C GLY A 180 -4.51 -12.32 2.20
N VAL A 181 -3.47 -12.70 2.95
CA VAL A 181 -3.52 -13.84 3.90
C VAL A 181 -4.19 -13.46 5.22
N ILE A 182 -3.87 -12.29 5.79
CA ILE A 182 -4.40 -11.86 7.08
C ILE A 182 -5.91 -11.68 7.01
N VAL A 183 -6.43 -10.99 6.00
CA VAL A 183 -7.87 -10.76 5.86
C VAL A 183 -8.63 -12.08 5.77
N TYR A 184 -8.08 -13.07 5.06
CA TYR A 184 -8.66 -14.41 5.04
C TYR A 184 -8.64 -15.07 6.42
N LEU A 185 -7.50 -15.08 7.11
CA LEU A 185 -7.38 -15.71 8.44
C LEU A 185 -8.29 -15.05 9.48
N ASP A 186 -8.45 -13.73 9.43
CA ASP A 186 -9.29 -12.98 10.36
C ASP A 186 -10.79 -13.16 10.07
N SER A 187 -11.15 -13.57 8.84
CA SER A 187 -12.52 -13.94 8.47
C SER A 187 -12.93 -15.36 8.90
N LEU A 188 -12.01 -16.16 9.45
CA LEU A 188 -12.29 -17.53 9.88
C LEU A 188 -13.07 -17.55 11.21
N THR A 189 -14.23 -18.18 11.20
CA THR A 189 -15.06 -18.38 12.41
C THR A 189 -14.51 -19.42 13.38
N ASN A 190 -13.62 -20.33 12.92
CA ASN A 190 -12.98 -21.33 13.78
C ASN A 190 -11.56 -20.89 14.20
N PRO A 191 -11.32 -20.57 15.49
CA PRO A 191 -10.03 -20.08 15.96
C PRO A 191 -8.92 -21.15 15.91
N GLU A 192 -9.24 -22.43 16.08
CA GLU A 192 -8.25 -23.52 16.01
C GLU A 192 -7.72 -23.69 14.59
N GLU A 193 -8.62 -23.62 13.60
CA GLU A 193 -8.29 -23.67 12.18
C GLU A 193 -7.40 -22.49 11.77
N ALA A 194 -7.69 -21.28 12.26
CA ALA A 194 -6.89 -20.09 11.97
C ALA A 194 -5.45 -20.20 12.50
N VAL A 195 -5.26 -20.79 13.69
CA VAL A 195 -3.92 -20.98 14.29
C VAL A 195 -3.12 -22.04 13.51
N GLU A 196 -3.74 -23.14 13.11
CA GLU A 196 -3.09 -24.16 12.29
C GLU A 196 -2.68 -23.60 10.92
N LEU A 197 -3.60 -22.91 10.24
CA LEU A 197 -3.33 -22.29 8.95
C LEU A 197 -2.24 -21.22 9.05
N ARG A 198 -2.22 -20.40 10.10
CA ARG A 198 -1.16 -19.39 10.32
C ARG A 198 0.22 -20.03 10.43
N LYS A 199 0.35 -21.19 11.10
CA LYS A 199 1.61 -21.94 11.16
C LYS A 199 1.99 -22.52 9.81
N MET A 200 1.04 -23.12 9.09
CA MET A 200 1.27 -23.72 7.77
C MET A 200 1.60 -22.68 6.69
N TRP A 201 1.03 -21.48 6.78
CA TRP A 201 1.10 -20.43 5.77
C TRP A 201 2.20 -19.41 6.03
N ARG A 202 3.14 -19.67 6.94
CA ARG A 202 4.24 -18.74 7.27
C ARG A 202 4.99 -18.19 6.05
N TRP A 203 5.15 -19.00 5.00
CA TRP A 203 5.82 -18.64 3.75
C TRP A 203 4.87 -18.32 2.59
N MET A 204 3.57 -18.49 2.79
CA MET A 204 2.55 -18.22 1.77
C MET A 204 2.59 -16.76 1.30
N PRO A 205 2.72 -15.75 2.18
CA PRO A 205 2.81 -14.35 1.76
C PRO A 205 3.87 -14.11 0.68
N ILE A 206 5.09 -14.62 0.87
CA ILE A 206 6.17 -14.45 -0.12
C ILE A 206 5.84 -15.18 -1.43
N ARG A 207 5.24 -16.39 -1.35
CA ARG A 207 4.91 -17.21 -2.53
C ARG A 207 3.82 -16.61 -3.40
N ILE A 208 2.89 -15.87 -2.84
CA ILE A 208 1.80 -15.25 -3.59
C ILE A 208 2.10 -13.77 -3.91
N GLY A 209 2.88 -13.11 -3.06
CA GLY A 209 3.16 -11.67 -3.15
C GLY A 209 4.30 -11.28 -4.07
N TRP A 210 5.15 -12.22 -4.52
CA TRP A 210 6.23 -11.90 -5.46
C TRP A 210 5.71 -11.36 -6.81
N LEU A 211 4.56 -11.87 -7.28
CA LEU A 211 3.99 -11.44 -8.55
C LEU A 211 3.41 -10.03 -8.43
N PRO A 212 2.55 -9.69 -7.45
CA PRO A 212 2.16 -8.30 -7.18
C PRO A 212 3.38 -7.37 -7.01
N ALA A 213 4.40 -7.79 -6.25
CA ALA A 213 5.61 -7.00 -6.05
C ALA A 213 6.35 -6.74 -7.36
N PHE A 214 6.41 -7.73 -8.26
CA PHE A 214 6.98 -7.56 -9.59
C PHE A 214 6.12 -6.65 -10.49
N LEU A 215 4.81 -6.85 -10.51
CA LEU A 215 3.87 -6.07 -11.33
C LEU A 215 3.84 -4.60 -10.91
N ALA A 216 4.05 -4.29 -9.62
CA ALA A 216 4.16 -2.93 -9.11
C ALA A 216 5.29 -2.11 -9.76
N PHE A 217 6.32 -2.77 -10.33
CA PHE A 217 7.38 -2.09 -11.08
C PHE A 217 7.02 -1.79 -12.54
N ILE A 218 5.92 -2.36 -13.06
CA ILE A 218 5.49 -2.16 -14.44
C ILE A 218 4.47 -1.02 -14.49
N PRO A 219 4.78 0.10 -15.17
CA PRO A 219 3.84 1.20 -15.30
C PRO A 219 2.49 0.75 -15.88
N PHE A 220 1.40 1.34 -15.38
CA PHE A 220 0.00 1.06 -15.77
C PHE A 220 -0.54 -0.34 -15.41
N ILE A 221 0.31 -1.28 -14.98
CA ILE A 221 -0.10 -2.62 -14.52
C ILE A 221 -0.14 -2.70 -12.99
N GLY A 222 0.87 -2.11 -12.33
CA GLY A 222 0.91 -1.95 -10.88
C GLY A 222 -0.15 -0.98 -10.36
#